data_AF-A0A3N0U7M4-F1
#
_entry.id   AF-A0A3N0U7M4-F1
#
_cell.length_a   1.000
_cell.length_b   1.000
_cell.length_c   1.000
_cell.angle_alpha   90.00
_cell.angle_beta   90.00
_cell.angle_gamma   90.00
#
_symmetry.space_group_name_H-M   'P 1'
#
loop_
_entity.id
_entity.type
_entity.pdbx_description
1 polymer ?
#
loop_
_entity_poly.entity_id
_entity_poly.type
_entity_poly.pdbx_seq_one_letter_code
_entity_poly.pdbx_strand_id
1 'polypeptide(L)'
;MASLTIFRLVCLIAAIGTSLHAQDEIFASSASSASSAESASRGSVSDSLSGSNDSSEDDEKTSGGNYQIFNVGDTPNRTGCRRVTLQGNNTRRNLVLDLPLAVFDKQGLEAGDAMLAQQRVYGLEFAHGDTRKAFYLVLADHWHDDLAARQLYYTRDEGCSRIYDQGLAGDVMGTENGSLGYIQGVRFPAGAAQKLSSAALDSRLALRLLATDYSANACAFGLDNQNCNQWVMELLAVA
;
A
#
# COMPACT_ATOMS: atom_id res chain seq x y z
N MET A 1 61.91 -28.11 -18.62
CA MET A 1 60.71 -27.30 -18.96
C MET A 1 59.56 -28.30 -19.08
N ALA A 2 58.53 -28.39 -18.25
CA ALA A 2 58.03 -27.57 -17.15
C ALA A 2 57.70 -28.47 -15.94
N SER A 3 57.83 -27.87 -14.76
CA SER A 3 57.66 -28.45 -13.42
C SER A 3 56.21 -28.27 -12.94
N LEU A 4 55.72 -29.20 -12.11
CA LEU A 4 54.74 -29.02 -11.00
C LEU A 4 53.41 -28.31 -11.33
N THR A 5 52.21 -28.83 -11.02
CA THR A 5 51.82 -29.35 -9.71
C THR A 5 50.45 -30.06 -9.83
N ILE A 6 50.44 -31.36 -9.57
CA ILE A 6 49.28 -32.13 -9.11
C ILE A 6 49.16 -31.82 -7.61
N PHE A 7 48.09 -31.17 -7.17
CA PHE A 7 47.48 -31.28 -5.83
C PHE A 7 46.43 -30.16 -5.66
N ARG A 8 45.16 -30.53 -5.44
CA ARG A 8 44.34 -30.11 -4.27
C ARG A 8 42.97 -30.75 -4.38
N LEU A 9 42.93 -31.90 -3.72
CA LEU A 9 41.81 -32.72 -3.30
C LEU A 9 40.70 -31.89 -2.62
N VAL A 10 39.47 -32.22 -3.01
CA VAL A 10 38.23 -32.23 -2.24
C VAL A 10 38.41 -32.14 -0.72
N CYS A 11 37.77 -31.15 -0.09
CA CYS A 11 37.36 -31.22 1.31
C CYS A 11 35.87 -30.84 1.40
N LEU A 12 35.05 -31.89 1.41
CA LEU A 12 33.65 -31.91 1.75
C LEU A 12 33.59 -32.17 3.25
N ILE A 13 33.12 -31.22 4.07
CA ILE A 13 32.66 -31.51 5.43
C ILE A 13 31.23 -31.00 5.55
N ALA A 14 30.36 -31.97 5.78
CA ALA A 14 28.96 -31.84 6.08
C ALA A 14 28.75 -31.12 7.42
N ALA A 15 27.77 -30.22 7.44
CA ALA A 15 27.04 -29.87 8.64
C ALA A 15 25.56 -30.16 8.38
N ILE A 16 25.17 -31.41 8.65
CA ILE A 16 23.76 -31.77 8.89
C ILE A 16 23.54 -31.52 10.38
N GLY A 17 22.66 -30.57 10.70
CA GLY A 17 22.25 -30.23 12.04
C GLY A 17 20.86 -29.62 11.99
N THR A 18 19.87 -30.52 11.98
CA THR A 18 18.42 -30.33 12.09
C THR A 18 17.96 -29.07 12.83
N SER A 19 17.13 -28.26 12.17
CA SER A 19 16.02 -27.55 12.80
C SER A 19 14.73 -27.88 12.05
N LEU A 20 13.70 -28.10 12.86
CA LEU A 20 12.38 -28.63 12.57
C LEU A 20 11.65 -27.95 11.39
N HIS A 21 10.74 -28.76 10.82
CA HIS A 21 9.56 -28.39 10.04
C HIS A 21 9.03 -26.97 10.27
N ALA A 22 8.93 -26.22 9.17
CA ALA A 22 7.76 -25.43 8.81
C ALA A 22 7.85 -25.17 7.29
N GLN A 23 7.46 -26.14 6.47
CA GLN A 23 7.11 -25.86 5.09
C GLN A 23 5.66 -25.42 5.06
N ASP A 24 5.43 -24.14 5.35
CA ASP A 24 4.27 -23.45 4.79
C ASP A 24 4.72 -22.93 3.43
N GLU A 25 4.31 -23.63 2.38
CA GLU A 25 4.45 -23.17 1.01
C GLU A 25 3.63 -21.88 0.83
N ILE A 26 4.27 -20.73 1.04
CA ILE A 26 3.76 -19.46 0.54
C ILE A 26 4.30 -19.34 -0.89
N PHE A 27 3.61 -19.97 -1.83
CA PHE A 27 3.62 -19.52 -3.22
C PHE A 27 2.97 -18.15 -3.23
N ALA A 28 3.78 -17.11 -3.06
CA ALA A 28 3.38 -15.74 -3.31
C ALA A 28 3.16 -15.60 -4.82
N SER A 29 1.94 -15.94 -5.27
CA SER A 29 1.42 -15.45 -6.52
C SER A 29 1.50 -13.93 -6.46
N SER A 30 2.42 -13.35 -7.21
CA SER A 30 2.38 -11.93 -7.56
C SER A 30 1.04 -11.67 -8.23
N ALA A 31 0.05 -11.28 -7.43
CA ALA A 31 -1.22 -10.82 -7.95
C ALA A 31 -0.90 -9.60 -8.80
N SER A 32 -1.08 -9.74 -10.11
CA SER A 32 -1.10 -8.59 -11.02
C SER A 32 -2.24 -7.68 -10.57
N SER A 33 -1.90 -6.58 -9.89
CA SER A 33 -2.86 -5.54 -9.53
C SER A 33 -3.29 -4.79 -10.79
N ALA A 34 -4.23 -5.36 -11.54
CA ALA A 34 -5.07 -4.66 -12.50
C ALA A 34 -6.48 -4.56 -11.92
N SER A 35 -6.61 -3.90 -10.76
CA SER A 35 -7.90 -3.56 -10.16
C SER A 35 -7.99 -2.05 -9.98
N SER A 36 -8.29 -1.34 -11.06
CA SER A 36 -8.58 0.10 -11.07
C SER A 36 -9.95 0.44 -10.46
N ALA A 37 -10.77 -0.55 -10.10
CA ALA A 37 -12.14 -0.35 -9.62
C ALA A 37 -12.28 -0.19 -8.09
N GLU A 38 -11.28 -0.57 -7.27
CA GLU A 38 -11.44 -0.66 -5.80
C GLU A 38 -10.55 0.29 -4.98
N SER A 39 -9.86 1.23 -5.64
CA SER A 39 -9.13 2.34 -5.00
C SER A 39 -10.02 3.41 -4.33
N ALA A 40 -11.34 3.24 -4.34
CA ALA A 40 -12.31 4.22 -3.85
C ALA A 40 -12.52 4.18 -2.32
N SER A 41 -12.01 3.18 -1.59
CA SER A 41 -12.19 3.06 -0.13
C SER A 41 -11.19 3.90 0.70
N ARG A 42 -10.53 4.88 0.07
CA ARG A 42 -9.53 5.74 0.70
C ARG A 42 -9.57 7.19 0.21
N GLY A 43 -9.17 8.10 1.08
CA GLY A 43 -8.91 9.52 0.77
C GLY A 43 -7.83 10.09 1.68
N SER A 44 -7.26 11.24 1.31
CA SER A 44 -6.38 12.02 2.20
C SER A 44 -7.22 12.87 3.15
N VAL A 45 -6.63 13.41 4.22
CA VAL A 45 -7.34 14.36 5.11
C VAL A 45 -7.82 15.55 4.30
N SER A 46 -6.96 16.10 3.44
CA SER A 46 -7.28 17.24 2.58
C SER A 46 -8.40 16.95 1.58
N ASP A 47 -8.50 15.72 1.08
CA ASP A 47 -9.55 15.34 0.12
C ASP A 47 -10.86 14.94 0.79
N SER A 48 -10.81 14.29 1.95
CA SER A 48 -11.98 13.65 2.55
C SER A 48 -12.55 14.36 3.76
N LEU A 49 -11.77 15.22 4.45
CA LEU A 49 -12.23 15.94 5.63
C LEU A 49 -12.34 17.44 5.31
N SER A 50 -13.57 17.88 5.08
CA SER A 50 -13.85 19.29 4.86
C SER A 50 -13.96 20.03 6.20
N GLY A 51 -13.14 21.08 6.39
CA GLY A 51 -13.22 21.94 7.57
C GLY A 51 -14.50 22.78 7.58
N SER A 52 -15.23 22.77 8.70
CA SER A 52 -16.19 23.83 9.01
C SER A 52 -15.44 25.10 9.41
N ASN A 53 -15.92 26.28 8.97
CA ASN A 53 -15.28 27.60 9.05
C ASN A 53 -15.00 28.18 10.46
N ASP A 54 -14.82 27.36 11.49
CA ASP A 54 -14.55 27.86 12.85
C ASP A 54 -13.77 26.84 13.70
N SER A 55 -12.58 26.43 13.26
CA SER A 55 -11.47 26.10 14.18
C SER A 55 -10.15 25.90 13.44
N SER A 56 -9.10 26.47 14.02
CA SER A 56 -7.70 26.30 13.64
C SER A 56 -7.09 25.14 14.43
N GLU A 57 -6.58 24.13 13.73
CA GLU A 57 -5.46 23.21 14.05
C GLU A 57 -5.71 21.80 13.46
N ASP A 58 -4.76 21.31 12.66
CA ASP A 58 -4.87 20.04 11.93
C ASP A 58 -4.98 18.80 12.83
N ASP A 59 -4.64 18.91 14.11
CA ASP A 59 -4.81 17.87 15.11
C ASP A 59 -6.29 17.61 15.48
N GLU A 60 -7.19 18.58 15.27
CA GLU A 60 -8.61 18.42 15.61
C GLU A 60 -9.38 17.57 14.57
N LYS A 61 -8.92 17.56 13.30
CA LYS A 61 -9.57 16.82 12.20
C LYS A 61 -9.42 15.30 12.31
N THR A 62 -8.46 14.80 13.09
CA THR A 62 -8.14 13.36 13.19
C THR A 62 -8.57 12.71 14.50
N SER A 63 -9.41 13.40 15.29
CA SER A 63 -9.90 12.88 16.57
C SER A 63 -10.78 11.65 16.37
N GLY A 64 -10.39 10.52 16.97
CA GLY A 64 -11.25 9.33 17.05
C GLY A 64 -12.45 9.51 17.98
N GLY A 65 -13.47 8.66 17.83
CA GLY A 65 -14.66 8.66 18.67
C GLY A 65 -15.87 7.96 18.06
N ASN A 66 -16.96 7.93 18.82
CA ASN A 66 -18.29 7.49 18.35
C ASN A 66 -19.07 8.69 17.81
N TYR A 67 -19.63 8.52 16.62
CA TYR A 67 -20.38 9.53 15.90
C TYR A 67 -21.72 8.97 15.45
N GLN A 68 -22.67 9.87 15.20
CA GLN A 68 -23.91 9.58 14.50
C GLN A 68 -23.95 10.36 13.19
N ILE A 69 -24.44 9.73 12.11
CA ILE A 69 -24.67 10.43 10.85
C ILE A 69 -25.85 11.38 11.02
N PHE A 70 -25.56 12.68 11.06
CA PHE A 70 -26.58 13.72 11.18
C PHE A 70 -27.21 14.05 9.82
N ASN A 71 -26.40 14.08 8.76
CA ASN A 71 -26.87 14.45 7.43
C ASN A 71 -26.05 13.77 6.33
N VAL A 72 -26.74 13.40 5.25
CA VAL A 72 -26.15 12.92 4.00
C VAL A 72 -26.58 13.87 2.88
N GLY A 73 -25.63 14.35 2.09
CA GLY A 73 -25.89 15.30 1.01
C GLY A 73 -24.86 15.22 -0.10
N ASP A 74 -25.09 15.91 -1.21
CA ASP A 74 -24.11 16.01 -2.29
C ASP A 74 -22.90 16.85 -1.85
N THR A 75 -21.72 16.48 -2.33
CA THR A 75 -20.51 17.27 -2.08
C THR A 75 -20.49 18.50 -3.01
N PRO A 76 -20.41 19.74 -2.48
CA PRO A 76 -20.30 20.92 -3.32
C PRO A 76 -18.99 20.87 -4.13
N ASN A 77 -19.09 21.09 -5.45
CA ASN A 77 -17.96 21.12 -6.39
C ASN A 77 -17.16 19.82 -6.57
N ARG A 78 -17.66 18.66 -6.11
CA ARG A 78 -16.99 17.37 -6.34
C ARG A 78 -17.98 16.30 -6.79
N THR A 79 -17.88 15.89 -8.05
CA THR A 79 -18.68 14.79 -8.62
C THR A 79 -18.15 13.44 -8.15
N GLY A 80 -19.04 12.45 -7.99
CA GLY A 80 -18.66 11.08 -7.61
C GLY A 80 -18.38 10.88 -6.11
N CYS A 81 -18.66 11.87 -5.26
CA CYS A 81 -18.59 11.76 -3.81
C CYS A 81 -19.94 12.08 -3.17
N ARG A 82 -20.17 11.51 -1.99
CA ARG A 82 -21.29 11.80 -1.09
C ARG A 82 -20.72 12.39 0.20
N ARG A 83 -21.30 13.51 0.64
CA ARG A 83 -20.95 14.15 1.90
C ARG A 83 -21.76 13.57 3.05
N VAL A 84 -21.06 13.15 4.10
CA VAL A 84 -21.63 12.64 5.35
C VAL A 84 -21.21 13.58 6.47
N THR A 85 -22.18 14.20 7.13
CA THR A 85 -21.97 15.03 8.32
C THR A 85 -22.18 14.18 9.55
N LEU A 86 -21.13 14.05 10.35
CA LEU A 86 -21.07 13.25 11.56
C LEU A 86 -21.14 14.17 12.77
N GLN A 87 -21.93 13.80 13.76
CA GLN A 87 -22.01 14.49 15.05
C GLN A 87 -21.49 13.57 16.15
N GLY A 88 -20.54 14.06 16.96
CA GLY A 88 -19.98 13.30 18.07
C GLY A 88 -21.02 13.13 19.19
N ASN A 89 -21.21 11.90 19.67
CA ASN A 89 -22.22 11.63 20.71
C ASN A 89 -21.82 12.21 22.07
N ASN A 90 -20.51 12.24 22.38
CA ASN A 90 -19.95 12.73 23.65
C ASN A 90 -19.05 13.95 23.47
N THR A 91 -18.86 14.37 22.24
CA THR A 91 -17.98 15.47 21.84
C THR A 91 -18.86 16.45 21.10
N ARG A 92 -18.87 17.74 21.45
CA ARG A 92 -19.56 18.80 20.67
C ARG A 92 -18.90 19.05 19.30
N ARG A 93 -18.35 18.00 18.69
CA ARG A 93 -17.56 18.05 17.46
C ARG A 93 -18.39 17.49 16.33
N ASN A 94 -18.39 18.22 15.23
CA ASN A 94 -18.94 17.74 13.97
C ASN A 94 -17.78 17.44 13.03
N LEU A 95 -17.87 16.34 12.29
CA LEU A 95 -16.92 15.96 11.25
C LEU A 95 -17.65 15.90 9.91
N VAL A 96 -17.07 16.48 8.87
CA VAL A 96 -17.63 16.39 7.51
C VAL A 96 -16.73 15.46 6.70
N LEU A 97 -17.28 14.32 6.32
CA LEU A 97 -16.58 13.26 5.58
C LEU A 97 -17.14 13.16 4.17
N ASP A 98 -16.31 13.42 3.16
CA ASP A 98 -16.63 13.15 1.76
C ASP A 98 -16.17 11.73 1.39
N LEU A 99 -17.13 10.86 1.11
CA LEU A 99 -16.95 9.47 0.73
C LEU A 99 -17.15 9.28 -0.77
N PRO A 100 -16.32 8.48 -1.46
CA PRO A 100 -16.61 8.08 -2.83
C PRO A 100 -17.96 7.34 -2.92
N LEU A 101 -18.74 7.65 -3.95
CA LEU A 101 -20.12 7.18 -4.09
C LEU A 101 -20.21 5.65 -4.05
N ALA A 102 -19.24 4.96 -4.66
CA ALA A 102 -19.17 3.49 -4.63
C ALA A 102 -19.00 2.92 -3.21
N VAL A 103 -18.27 3.60 -2.32
CA VAL A 103 -18.15 3.19 -0.91
C VAL A 103 -19.46 3.46 -0.19
N PHE A 104 -20.00 4.67 -0.35
CA PHE A 104 -21.25 5.06 0.28
C PHE A 104 -22.39 4.07 -0.06
N ASP A 105 -22.56 3.76 -1.33
CA ASP A 105 -23.59 2.83 -1.83
C ASP A 105 -23.34 1.39 -1.35
N LYS A 106 -22.08 0.92 -1.36
CA LYS A 106 -21.71 -0.44 -0.89
C LYS A 106 -21.97 -0.62 0.60
N GLN A 107 -21.77 0.43 1.40
CA GLN A 107 -21.97 0.38 2.85
C GLN A 107 -23.42 0.63 3.27
N GLY A 108 -24.27 1.18 2.39
CA GLY A 108 -25.67 1.44 2.69
C GLY A 108 -25.86 2.41 3.85
N LEU A 109 -25.04 3.46 3.92
CA LEU A 109 -25.06 4.43 5.02
C LEU A 109 -26.28 5.36 4.92
N GLU A 110 -26.93 5.62 6.05
CA GLU A 110 -28.09 6.49 6.16
C GLU A 110 -27.98 7.47 7.34
N ALA A 111 -28.79 8.54 7.29
CA ALA A 111 -28.88 9.46 8.42
C ALA A 111 -29.48 8.74 9.64
N GLY A 112 -28.82 8.88 10.79
CA GLY A 112 -29.14 8.18 12.03
C GLY A 112 -28.18 7.03 12.35
N ASP A 113 -27.42 6.53 11.38
CA ASP A 113 -26.48 5.44 11.60
C ASP A 113 -25.36 5.83 12.56
N ALA A 114 -24.92 4.86 13.36
CA ALA A 114 -23.75 5.01 14.21
C ALA A 114 -22.48 4.71 13.41
N MET A 115 -21.48 5.57 13.56
CA MET A 115 -20.15 5.37 13.00
C MET A 115 -19.09 5.47 14.09
N LEU A 116 -18.02 4.69 13.92
CA LEU A 116 -16.85 4.72 14.77
C LEU A 116 -15.66 5.22 13.95
N ALA A 117 -15.02 6.28 14.43
CA ALA A 117 -13.75 6.76 13.90
C ALA A 117 -12.61 6.33 14.84
N GLN A 118 -11.69 5.50 14.37
CA GLN A 118 -10.56 5.01 15.15
C GLN A 118 -9.28 5.71 14.71
N GLN A 119 -8.64 6.41 15.64
CA GLN A 119 -7.35 7.03 15.38
C GLN A 119 -6.28 5.93 15.22
N ARG A 120 -5.53 6.02 14.13
CA ARG A 120 -4.38 5.19 13.81
C ARG A 120 -3.15 6.09 13.71
N VAL A 121 -1.96 5.49 13.79
CA VAL A 121 -0.69 6.22 13.62
C VAL A 121 -0.63 6.92 12.25
N TYR A 122 -1.29 6.34 11.24
CA TYR A 122 -1.29 6.80 9.86
C TYR A 122 -2.55 7.58 9.44
N GLY A 123 -3.52 7.82 10.33
CA GLY A 123 -4.76 8.51 9.97
C GLY A 123 -5.98 8.08 10.78
N LEU A 124 -7.16 8.10 10.15
CA LEU A 124 -8.46 7.86 10.78
C LEU A 124 -9.24 6.78 10.03
N GLU A 125 -9.52 5.67 10.70
CA GLU A 125 -10.29 4.55 10.16
C GLU A 125 -11.76 4.67 10.55
N PHE A 126 -12.66 4.62 9.58
CA PHE A 126 -14.10 4.64 9.78
C PHE A 126 -14.68 3.24 9.67
N ALA A 127 -15.50 2.92 10.66
CA ALA A 127 -16.20 1.65 10.80
C ALA A 127 -17.67 1.89 11.15
N HIS A 128 -18.49 0.88 10.89
CA HIS A 128 -19.86 0.83 11.41
C HIS A 128 -19.84 0.81 12.94
N GLY A 129 -20.69 1.61 13.58
CA GLY A 129 -20.69 1.75 15.05
C GLY A 129 -21.14 0.49 15.79
N ASP A 130 -22.01 -0.31 15.18
CA ASP A 130 -22.60 -1.53 15.73
C ASP A 130 -21.72 -2.77 15.50
N THR A 131 -21.30 -3.01 14.26
CA THR A 131 -20.52 -4.18 13.85
C THR A 131 -19.02 -3.97 14.01
N ARG A 132 -18.57 -2.72 14.13
CA ARG A 132 -17.15 -2.30 14.13
C ARG A 132 -16.38 -2.75 12.89
N LYS A 133 -17.08 -3.08 11.80
CA LYS A 133 -16.45 -3.42 10.53
C LYS A 133 -15.95 -2.15 9.86
N ALA A 134 -14.63 -2.04 9.72
CA ALA A 134 -13.98 -0.95 9.01
C ALA A 134 -14.34 -0.97 7.52
N PHE A 135 -14.54 0.22 6.94
CA PHE A 135 -14.95 0.35 5.54
C PHE A 135 -14.33 1.54 4.80
N TYR A 136 -13.68 2.46 5.52
CA TYR A 136 -13.00 3.60 4.89
C TYR A 136 -11.83 4.07 5.74
N LEU A 137 -10.71 4.40 5.10
CA LEU A 137 -9.54 4.96 5.77
C LEU A 137 -9.19 6.32 5.18
N VAL A 138 -9.09 7.32 6.06
CA VAL A 138 -8.52 8.62 5.72
C VAL A 138 -7.07 8.65 6.19
N LEU A 139 -6.11 8.73 5.27
CA LEU A 139 -4.70 8.83 5.60
C LEU A 139 -4.33 10.27 5.95
N ALA A 140 -3.51 10.46 6.98
CA ALA A 140 -2.89 11.74 7.23
C ALA A 140 -1.95 12.09 6.06
N ASP A 141 -1.94 13.35 5.64
CA ASP A 141 -1.30 13.77 4.38
C ASP A 141 0.20 13.38 4.31
N HIS A 142 0.93 13.52 5.41
CA HIS A 142 2.35 13.11 5.47
C HIS A 142 2.57 11.60 5.27
N TRP A 143 1.66 10.75 5.77
CA TRP A 143 1.73 9.31 5.52
C TRP A 143 1.33 8.93 4.10
N HIS A 144 0.44 9.71 3.48
CA HIS A 144 0.05 9.50 2.09
C HIS A 144 1.25 9.70 1.14
N ASP A 145 2.10 10.69 1.44
CA ASP A 145 3.31 10.98 0.66
C ASP A 145 4.46 10.02 0.99
N ASP A 146 4.66 9.69 2.28
CA ASP A 146 5.78 8.86 2.73
C ASP A 146 5.62 7.36 2.42
N LEU A 147 4.39 6.89 2.26
CA LEU A 147 4.10 5.50 1.92
C LEU A 147 3.78 5.33 0.43
N ALA A 148 4.48 5.97 -0.49
CA ALA A 148 4.32 5.65 -1.91
C ALA A 148 4.98 4.29 -2.25
N ALA A 149 4.19 3.35 -2.77
CA ALA A 149 4.68 2.21 -3.52
C ALA A 149 5.14 2.68 -4.91
N ARG A 150 6.43 2.48 -5.19
CA ARG A 150 6.98 2.71 -6.51
C ARG A 150 6.72 1.50 -7.39
N GLN A 151 5.83 1.64 -8.36
CA GLN A 151 5.45 0.59 -9.28
C GLN A 151 6.18 0.73 -10.61
N LEU A 152 6.74 -0.39 -11.08
CA LEU A 152 7.20 -0.53 -12.46
C LEU A 152 6.05 -1.07 -13.32
N TYR A 153 5.69 -0.34 -14.37
CA TYR A 153 4.64 -0.70 -15.29
C TYR A 153 5.17 -0.75 -16.73
N TYR A 154 4.80 -1.80 -17.47
CA TYR A 154 5.14 -1.97 -18.88
C TYR A 154 3.90 -1.76 -19.76
N THR A 155 3.85 -0.69 -20.54
CA THR A 155 2.78 -0.45 -21.52
C THR A 155 3.05 -1.29 -22.77
N ARG A 156 2.35 -2.41 -22.92
CA ARG A 156 2.50 -3.28 -24.11
C ARG A 156 2.23 -2.53 -25.43
N ASP A 157 1.21 -1.66 -25.45
CA ASP A 157 0.81 -0.91 -26.64
C ASP A 157 1.81 0.18 -27.03
N GLU A 158 2.45 0.83 -26.05
CA GLU A 158 3.47 1.87 -26.29
C GLU A 158 4.87 1.27 -26.38
N GLY A 159 5.05 -0.01 -26.05
CA GLY A 159 6.34 -0.71 -26.01
C GLY A 159 7.36 -0.07 -25.06
N CYS A 160 6.90 0.61 -24.00
CA CYS A 160 7.79 1.34 -23.10
C CYS A 160 7.47 1.10 -21.63
N SER A 161 8.48 1.29 -20.80
CA SER A 161 8.39 1.06 -19.37
C SER A 161 8.34 2.38 -18.63
N ARG A 162 7.49 2.45 -17.62
CA ARG A 162 7.27 3.64 -16.80
C ARG A 162 7.31 3.29 -15.33
N ILE A 163 7.73 4.25 -14.52
CA ILE A 163 7.68 4.17 -13.08
C ILE A 163 6.64 5.15 -12.59
N TYR A 164 5.77 4.67 -11.71
CA TYR A 164 4.76 5.48 -11.03
C TYR A 164 4.92 5.32 -9.54
N ASP A 165 4.72 6.40 -8.81
CA ASP A 165 4.62 6.38 -7.36
C ASP A 165 3.13 6.43 -7.02
N GLN A 166 2.59 5.32 -6.50
CA GLN A 166 1.21 5.21 -6.04
C GLN A 166 1.22 4.90 -4.55
N GLY A 167 0.37 5.54 -3.74
CA GLY A 167 0.32 5.24 -2.30
C GLY A 167 0.19 3.74 -2.04
N LEU A 168 1.03 3.16 -1.17
CA LEU A 168 1.10 1.75 -0.75
C LEU A 168 -0.24 1.23 -0.22
N ALA A 169 -1.04 2.10 0.39
CA ALA A 169 -2.41 1.75 0.77
C ALA A 169 -3.28 1.38 -0.44
N GLY A 170 -2.95 1.93 -1.62
CA GLY A 170 -3.33 1.53 -2.99
C GLY A 170 -3.39 0.03 -3.18
N ASP A 171 -2.21 -0.53 -3.04
CA ASP A 171 -1.91 -1.91 -3.37
C ASP A 171 -2.28 -2.86 -2.24
N VAL A 172 -2.04 -2.48 -0.98
CA VAL A 172 -2.30 -3.33 0.19
C VAL A 172 -3.80 -3.47 0.45
N MET A 173 -4.56 -2.36 0.38
CA MET A 173 -5.99 -2.34 0.70
C MET A 173 -6.91 -2.41 -0.52
N GLY A 174 -6.36 -2.44 -1.74
CA GLY A 174 -7.10 -2.74 -2.97
C GLY A 174 -7.47 -4.21 -3.14
N THR A 175 -7.22 -5.04 -2.12
CA THR A 175 -7.67 -6.44 -2.09
C THR A 175 -9.13 -6.49 -1.65
N GLU A 176 -9.96 -7.18 -2.43
CA GLU A 176 -11.39 -7.40 -2.16
C GLU A 176 -11.67 -7.98 -0.76
N ASN A 177 -10.64 -8.57 -0.16
CA ASN A 177 -10.64 -9.13 1.18
C ASN A 177 -9.37 -8.73 1.93
N GLY A 178 -9.48 -7.74 2.82
CA GLY A 178 -8.38 -7.24 3.64
C GLY A 178 -7.75 -8.29 4.59
N SER A 179 -8.34 -9.47 4.74
CA SER A 179 -7.70 -10.60 5.44
C SER A 179 -6.67 -11.36 4.60
N LEU A 180 -6.61 -11.11 3.28
CA LEU A 180 -5.66 -11.72 2.36
C LEU A 180 -4.42 -10.85 2.12
N GLY A 181 -4.50 -9.54 2.37
CA GLY A 181 -3.38 -8.62 2.25
C GLY A 181 -2.44 -8.74 3.44
N TYR A 182 -1.17 -9.05 3.21
CA TYR A 182 -0.13 -8.98 4.22
C TYR A 182 1.04 -8.11 3.74
N ILE A 183 1.55 -7.26 4.62
CA ILE A 183 2.78 -6.48 4.39
C ILE A 183 3.90 -7.20 5.12
N GLN A 184 4.98 -7.55 4.40
CA GLN A 184 6.23 -7.97 5.02
C GLN A 184 7.27 -6.89 4.87
N GLY A 185 7.91 -6.52 5.98
CA GLY A 185 8.98 -5.53 6.02
C GLY A 185 10.33 -6.18 6.27
N VAL A 186 11.32 -5.83 5.45
CA VAL A 186 12.73 -6.21 5.64
C VAL A 186 13.49 -5.00 6.16
N ARG A 187 14.21 -5.16 7.28
CA ARG A 187 15.03 -4.08 7.87
C ARG A 187 16.47 -4.19 7.37
N PHE A 188 17.04 -3.05 7.00
CA PHE A 188 18.43 -2.92 6.60
C PHE A 188 19.21 -2.06 7.60
N PRO A 189 20.52 -2.30 7.78
CA PRO A 189 21.39 -1.38 8.50
C PRO A 189 21.36 0.01 7.86
N ALA A 190 21.46 1.08 8.65
CA ALA A 190 21.26 2.45 8.20
C ALA A 190 22.07 2.81 6.92
N GLY A 191 23.34 2.39 6.85
CA GLY A 191 24.18 2.63 5.68
C GLY A 191 23.71 1.91 4.41
N ALA A 192 23.18 0.68 4.53
CA ALA A 192 22.62 -0.07 3.41
C ALA A 192 21.24 0.48 3.00
N ALA A 193 20.42 0.86 3.99
CA ALA A 193 19.12 1.49 3.75
C ALA A 193 19.25 2.80 2.96
N GLN A 194 20.24 3.64 3.28
CA GLN A 194 20.48 4.90 2.57
C GLN A 194 20.84 4.67 1.10
N LYS A 195 21.72 3.71 0.82
CA LYS A 195 22.13 3.38 -0.55
C LYS A 195 20.97 2.79 -1.34
N LEU A 196 20.23 1.86 -0.75
CA LEU A 196 19.04 1.27 -1.35
C LEU A 196 17.98 2.33 -1.65
N SER A 197 17.71 3.22 -0.69
CA SER A 197 16.80 4.34 -0.90
C SER A 197 17.26 5.22 -2.07
N SER A 198 18.54 5.56 -2.14
CA SER A 198 19.09 6.38 -3.24
C SER A 198 18.95 5.68 -4.60
N ALA A 199 19.26 4.38 -4.66
CA ALA A 199 19.15 3.58 -5.87
C ALA A 199 17.68 3.40 -6.33
N ALA A 200 16.78 3.10 -5.39
CA ALA A 200 15.35 2.94 -5.66
C ALA A 200 14.67 4.26 -6.07
N LEU A 201 15.15 5.38 -5.53
CA LEU A 201 14.63 6.71 -5.86
C LEU A 201 15.15 7.24 -7.21
N ASP A 202 16.26 6.70 -7.75
CA ASP A 202 16.77 7.03 -9.08
C ASP A 202 15.99 6.32 -10.19
N SER A 203 15.03 7.01 -10.79
CA SER A 203 14.22 6.48 -11.90
C SER A 203 15.05 6.04 -13.11
N ARG A 204 16.21 6.65 -13.36
CA ARG A 204 17.06 6.27 -14.50
C ARG A 204 17.74 4.95 -14.22
N LEU A 205 18.28 4.76 -13.01
CA LEU A 205 18.85 3.49 -12.60
C LEU A 205 17.78 2.39 -12.62
N ALA A 206 16.63 2.65 -12.01
CA ALA A 206 15.53 1.70 -11.92
C ALA A 206 15.01 1.24 -13.30
N LEU A 207 14.85 2.16 -14.26
CA LEU A 207 14.46 1.82 -15.65
C LEU A 207 15.57 1.09 -16.42
N ARG A 208 16.85 1.35 -16.13
CA ARG A 208 17.98 0.65 -16.78
C ARG A 208 18.10 -0.81 -16.39
N LEU A 209 17.59 -1.20 -15.22
CA LEU A 209 17.57 -2.57 -14.74
C LEU A 209 16.44 -3.40 -15.36
N LEU A 210 15.49 -2.76 -16.05
CA LEU A 210 14.43 -3.48 -16.69
C LEU A 210 14.93 -4.14 -17.99
N ALA A 211 14.81 -5.46 -18.06
CA ALA A 211 15.14 -6.23 -19.23
C ALA A 211 14.18 -5.95 -20.39
N THR A 212 14.66 -6.15 -21.62
CA THR A 212 13.83 -6.05 -22.83
C THR A 212 12.71 -7.09 -22.87
N ASP A 213 12.98 -8.29 -22.34
CA ASP A 213 12.04 -9.40 -22.29
C ASP A 213 11.44 -9.54 -20.88
N TYR A 214 10.58 -8.59 -20.53
CA TYR A 214 9.85 -8.58 -19.26
C TYR A 214 8.50 -9.30 -19.38
N SER A 215 8.19 -10.14 -18.39
CA SER A 215 6.87 -10.75 -18.23
C SER A 215 6.48 -10.80 -16.75
N ALA A 216 5.41 -10.10 -16.40
CA ALA A 216 4.85 -10.11 -15.05
C ALA A 216 4.41 -11.51 -14.59
N ASN A 217 4.15 -12.43 -15.54
CA ASN A 217 3.71 -13.79 -15.27
C ASN A 217 4.87 -14.82 -15.33
N ALA A 218 6.11 -14.40 -15.52
CA ALA A 218 7.24 -15.32 -15.52
C ALA A 218 7.50 -15.90 -14.13
N CYS A 219 7.86 -17.18 -14.06
CA CYS A 219 8.16 -17.88 -12.82
C CYS A 219 9.28 -17.15 -12.02
N ALA A 220 9.18 -17.14 -10.69
CA ALA A 220 10.11 -16.44 -9.78
C ALA A 220 11.60 -16.80 -9.97
N PHE A 221 11.91 -17.93 -10.60
CA PHE A 221 13.27 -18.42 -10.88
C PHE A 221 13.50 -18.74 -12.36
N GLY A 222 12.57 -18.34 -13.24
CA GLY A 222 12.74 -18.51 -14.68
C GLY A 222 13.84 -17.58 -15.19
N LEU A 223 14.66 -18.07 -16.12
CA LEU A 223 15.77 -17.28 -16.69
C LEU A 223 15.43 -16.68 -18.08
N ASP A 224 14.27 -17.05 -18.63
CA ASP A 224 13.89 -16.66 -20.00
C ASP A 224 13.32 -15.24 -20.06
N ASN A 225 12.67 -14.78 -18.98
CA ASN A 225 12.08 -13.45 -18.90
C ASN A 225 12.27 -12.89 -17.50
N GLN A 226 12.53 -11.59 -17.40
CA GLN A 226 12.55 -10.91 -16.10
C GLN A 226 11.12 -10.71 -15.59
N ASN A 227 10.88 -10.92 -14.29
CA ASN A 227 9.65 -10.53 -13.61
C ASN A 227 9.91 -9.45 -12.55
N CYS A 228 8.86 -8.97 -11.90
CA CYS A 228 8.95 -7.94 -10.88
C CYS A 228 9.85 -8.33 -9.69
N ASN A 229 9.82 -9.60 -9.26
CA ASN A 229 10.64 -10.07 -8.14
C ASN A 229 12.14 -10.01 -8.49
N GLN A 230 12.49 -10.46 -9.70
CA GLN A 230 13.87 -10.41 -10.16
C GLN A 230 14.38 -8.99 -10.35
N TRP A 231 13.54 -8.10 -10.91
CA TRP A 231 13.88 -6.67 -11.02
C TRP A 231 14.15 -6.02 -9.65
N VAL A 232 13.35 -6.34 -8.62
CA VAL A 232 13.59 -5.88 -7.25
C VAL A 232 14.92 -6.42 -6.70
N MET A 233 15.25 -7.69 -6.96
CA MET A 233 16.51 -8.27 -6.53
C MET A 233 17.72 -7.64 -7.24
N GLU A 234 17.60 -7.29 -8.51
CA GLU A 234 18.64 -6.57 -9.24
C GLU A 234 18.82 -5.14 -8.70
N LEU A 235 17.73 -4.46 -8.36
CA LEU A 235 17.77 -3.14 -7.71
C LEU A 235 18.46 -3.21 -6.33
N LEU A 236 18.15 -4.24 -5.54
CA LEU A 236 18.82 -4.50 -4.27
C LEU A 236 20.30 -4.81 -4.45
N ALA A 237 20.69 -5.50 -5.51
CA ALA A 237 22.07 -5.89 -5.77
C ALA A 237 22.96 -4.72 -6.22
N VAL A 238 22.39 -3.69 -6.85
CA VAL A 238 23.15 -2.50 -7.30
C VAL A 238 23.28 -1.40 -6.25
N ALA A 239 22.57 -1.50 -5.12
CA ALA A 239 22.60 -0.57 -4.00
C ALA A 239 23.82 -0.78 -3.08
#